data_AF-A0A930J5Z0-F1
#
_entry.id   AF-A0A930J5Z0-F1
#
_cell.length_a   1.000
_cell.length_b   1.000
_cell.length_c   1.000
_cell.angle_alpha   90.00
_cell.angle_beta   90.00
_cell.angle_gamma   90.00
#
_symmetry.space_group_name_H-M   'P 1'
#
loop_
_entity.id
_entity.type
_entity.pdbx_description
1 polymer ?
#
loop_
_entity_poly.entity_id
_entity_poly.type
_entity_poly.pdbx_seq_one_letter_code
_entity_poly.pdbx_strand_id
1 'polypeptide(L)'
;MNKMLNKFLGDRYTRANNIAKSVRSLQRVPEKDRPRIVKRAVLNVYVIGSIIILISLWLYFFGNEIMAIPIGNNLEGETFRSRRANLYLHLLVPVFIPVIFIFGIPLLIRNYIIKRIVDKEFPK
;
A
#
# COMPACT_ATOMS: atom_id res chain seq x y z
N MET A 1 13.58 3.89 -33.43
CA MET A 1 12.62 4.11 -32.33
C MET A 1 12.46 2.78 -31.57
N ASN A 2 12.93 2.71 -30.32
CA ASN A 2 13.39 1.47 -29.67
C ASN A 2 12.27 0.55 -29.14
N LYS A 3 12.36 -0.75 -29.40
CA LYS A 3 11.43 -1.82 -28.93
C LYS A 3 11.19 -1.79 -27.40
N MET A 4 12.19 -1.35 -26.63
CA MET A 4 12.08 -1.16 -25.17
C MET A 4 11.11 -0.02 -24.78
N LEU A 5 11.08 1.09 -25.52
CA LEU A 5 10.18 2.20 -25.23
C LEU A 5 8.72 1.79 -25.43
N ASN A 6 8.43 1.03 -26.49
CA ASN A 6 7.09 0.50 -26.75
C ASN A 6 6.65 -0.49 -25.66
N LYS A 7 7.57 -1.34 -25.17
CA LYS A 7 7.27 -2.27 -24.06
C LYS A 7 6.97 -1.51 -22.76
N PHE A 8 7.77 -0.51 -22.42
CA PHE A 8 7.58 0.30 -21.22
C PHE A 8 6.29 1.14 -21.27
N LEU A 9 5.98 1.73 -22.43
CA LEU A 9 4.72 2.44 -22.65
C LEU A 9 3.53 1.50 -22.56
N GLY A 10 3.57 0.36 -23.25
CA GLY A 10 2.51 -0.65 -23.24
C GLY A 10 2.19 -1.16 -21.83
N ASP A 11 3.22 -1.38 -21.01
CA ASP A 11 3.04 -1.82 -19.62
C ASP A 11 2.36 -0.74 -18.76
N ARG A 12 2.72 0.54 -18.96
CA ARG A 12 2.05 1.68 -18.29
C ARG A 12 0.58 1.80 -18.69
N TYR A 13 0.26 1.64 -19.98
CA TYR A 13 -1.13 1.66 -20.46
C TYR A 13 -1.93 0.48 -19.89
N THR A 14 -1.35 -0.72 -19.90
CA THR A 14 -1.99 -1.93 -19.37
C THR A 14 -2.27 -1.79 -17.87
N ARG A 15 -1.30 -1.29 -17.11
CA ARG A 15 -1.44 -1.03 -15.67
C ARG A 15 -2.49 0.05 -15.39
N ALA A 16 -2.52 1.14 -16.17
CA ALA A 16 -3.54 2.17 -16.06
C ALA A 16 -4.94 1.67 -16.42
N ASN A 17 -5.06 0.79 -17.42
CA ASN A 17 -6.33 0.20 -17.82
C ASN A 17 -6.89 -0.77 -16.77
N ASN A 18 -6.03 -1.56 -16.13
CA ASN A 18 -6.41 -2.40 -15.00
C ASN A 18 -6.86 -1.56 -13.79
N ILE A 19 -6.26 -0.39 -13.57
CA ILE A 19 -6.71 0.56 -12.54
C ILE A 19 -8.04 1.21 -12.94
N ALA A 20 -8.27 1.50 -14.22
CA ALA A 20 -9.55 2.02 -14.72
C ALA A 20 -10.70 1.02 -14.54
N LYS A 21 -10.42 -0.30 -14.56
CA LYS A 21 -11.42 -1.32 -14.21
C LYS A 21 -11.83 -1.28 -12.73
N SER A 22 -10.94 -0.89 -11.82
CA SER A 22 -11.24 -0.75 -10.39
C SER A 22 -11.83 0.62 -10.01
N VAL A 23 -11.66 1.64 -10.85
CA VAL A 23 -12.14 3.00 -10.58
C VAL A 23 -13.13 3.44 -11.66
N ARG A 24 -14.44 3.40 -11.36
CA ARG A 24 -15.52 3.71 -12.30
C ARG A 24 -15.42 5.11 -12.93
N SER A 25 -14.83 6.10 -12.23
CA SER A 25 -14.60 7.44 -12.79
C SER A 25 -13.56 7.44 -13.91
N LEU A 26 -12.52 6.60 -13.84
CA LEU A 26 -11.48 6.49 -14.88
C LEU A 26 -12.01 5.92 -16.20
N GLN A 27 -13.15 5.21 -16.20
CA GLN A 27 -13.77 4.69 -17.42
C GLN A 27 -14.23 5.81 -18.36
N ARG A 28 -14.58 6.99 -17.82
CA ARG A 28 -14.97 8.16 -18.62
C ARG A 28 -13.80 8.84 -19.33
N VAL A 29 -12.58 8.56 -18.88
CA VAL A 29 -11.37 9.19 -19.39
C VAL A 29 -10.90 8.44 -20.65
N PRO A 30 -10.50 9.16 -21.72
CA PRO A 30 -9.83 8.56 -22.88
C PRO A 30 -8.59 7.76 -22.49
N GLU A 31 -8.36 6.60 -23.13
CA GLU A 31 -7.25 5.68 -22.76
C GLU A 31 -5.87 6.33 -22.79
N LYS A 32 -5.67 7.29 -23.70
CA LYS A 32 -4.44 8.09 -23.80
C LYS A 32 -4.11 8.90 -22.55
N ASP A 33 -5.12 9.36 -21.80
CA ASP A 33 -4.96 10.27 -20.66
C ASP A 33 -4.98 9.53 -19.31
N ARG A 34 -5.54 8.32 -19.26
CA ARG A 34 -5.57 7.44 -18.06
C ARG A 34 -4.20 7.28 -17.38
N PRO A 35 -3.10 6.91 -18.06
CA PRO A 35 -1.81 6.71 -17.39
C PRO A 35 -1.23 8.00 -16.81
N ARG A 36 -1.51 9.15 -17.42
CA ARG A 36 -1.07 10.46 -16.91
C ARG A 36 -1.76 10.79 -15.59
N ILE A 37 -3.09 10.62 -15.54
CA ILE A 37 -3.90 10.87 -14.33
C ILE A 37 -3.52 9.91 -13.22
N VAL A 38 -3.39 8.61 -13.51
CA VAL A 38 -2.96 7.60 -12.54
C VAL A 38 -1.57 7.94 -11.99
N LYS A 39 -0.61 8.29 -12.84
CA LYS A 39 0.73 8.69 -12.38
C LYS A 39 0.68 9.90 -11.47
N ARG A 40 -0.13 10.91 -11.81
CA ARG A 40 -0.32 12.13 -10.99
C ARG A 40 -0.95 11.82 -9.63
N ALA A 41 -1.89 10.87 -9.60
CA ALA A 41 -2.54 10.46 -8.36
C ALA A 41 -1.61 9.64 -7.46
N VAL A 42 -0.82 8.71 -8.02
CA VAL A 42 0.14 7.90 -7.26
C VAL A 42 1.27 8.76 -6.70
N LEU A 43 1.75 9.74 -7.46
CA LEU A 43 2.79 10.68 -7.01
C LEU A 43 2.24 11.83 -6.15
N ASN A 44 0.96 11.81 -5.80
CA ASN A 44 0.38 12.84 -4.97
C ASN A 44 0.96 12.74 -3.55
N VAL A 45 1.34 13.88 -2.97
CA VAL A 45 1.91 14.00 -1.63
C VAL A 45 1.04 13.31 -0.56
N TYR A 46 -0.29 13.31 -0.71
CA TYR A 46 -1.18 12.62 0.22
C TYR A 46 -1.04 11.09 0.16
N VAL A 47 -0.82 10.53 -1.04
CA VAL A 47 -0.59 9.08 -1.21
C VAL A 47 0.77 8.71 -0.65
N ILE A 48 1.83 9.40 -1.06
CA ILE A 48 3.20 9.14 -0.61
C ILE A 48 3.31 9.35 0.90
N GLY A 49 2.77 10.46 1.41
CA GLY A 49 2.75 10.79 2.82
C GLY A 49 2.01 9.74 3.65
N SER A 50 0.86 9.25 3.17
CA SER A 50 0.15 8.17 3.87
C SER A 50 0.97 6.89 3.97
N ILE A 51 1.71 6.51 2.91
CA ILE A 51 2.59 5.35 2.93
C ILE A 51 3.72 5.55 3.94
N ILE A 52 4.39 6.70 3.93
CA ILE A 52 5.48 7.00 4.86
C ILE A 52 5.00 6.96 6.30
N ILE A 53 3.88 7.62 6.61
CA ILE A 53 3.30 7.65 7.96
C ILE A 53 2.96 6.23 8.42
N LEU A 54 2.33 5.42 7.58
CA LEU A 54 1.95 4.05 7.93
C LEU A 54 3.17 3.14 8.13
N ILE A 55 4.24 3.30 7.33
CA ILE A 55 5.49 2.57 7.53
C ILE A 55 6.18 3.01 8.83
N SER A 56 6.26 4.32 9.11
CA SER A 56 6.85 4.82 10.35
C SER A 56 6.09 4.33 11.58
N LEU A 57 4.76 4.37 11.53
CA LEU A 57 3.90 3.84 12.60
C LEU A 57 4.13 2.33 12.78
N TRP A 58 4.22 1.59 11.67
CA TRP A 58 4.50 0.17 11.71
C TRP A 58 5.85 -0.15 12.36
N LEU A 59 6.92 0.55 11.95
CA LEU A 59 8.25 0.38 12.53
C LEU A 59 8.28 0.71 14.03
N TYR A 60 7.52 1.73 14.46
CA TYR A 60 7.41 2.09 15.87
C TYR A 60 6.77 0.97 16.70
N PHE A 61 5.61 0.45 16.26
CA PHE A 61 4.95 -0.67 16.95
C PHE A 61 5.78 -1.94 16.90
N PHE A 62 6.37 -2.25 15.75
CA PHE A 62 7.20 -3.44 15.58
C PHE A 62 8.46 -3.40 16.45
N GLY A 63 9.12 -2.24 16.55
CA GLY A 63 10.28 -2.06 17.42
C GLY A 63 9.91 -2.24 18.91
N ASN A 64 8.74 -1.76 19.32
CA ASN A 64 8.25 -1.93 20.69
C ASN A 64 7.96 -3.41 21.02
N GLU A 65 7.33 -4.13 20.10
CA GLU A 65 7.06 -5.57 20.26
C GLU A 65 8.35 -6.39 20.33
N ILE A 66 9.38 -6.05 19.54
CA ILE A 66 10.70 -6.71 19.64
C ILE A 66 11.34 -6.51 21.02
N MET A 67 11.28 -5.28 21.57
CA MET A 67 11.85 -4.99 22.89
C MET A 67 11.07 -5.65 24.04
N ALA A 68 9.79 -5.95 23.83
CA ALA A 68 8.94 -6.63 24.80
C ALA A 68 9.21 -8.14 24.88
N ILE A 69 9.95 -8.73 23.92
CA ILE A 69 10.31 -10.15 23.96
C ILE A 69 11.37 -10.34 25.07
N PRO A 70 11.09 -11.12 26.13
CA PRO A 70 12.09 -11.39 27.16
C PRO A 70 13.21 -12.26 26.59
N ILE A 71 14.39 -11.66 26.42
CA ILE A 71 15.62 -12.35 26.00
C ILE A 71 16.43 -12.69 27.26
N GLY A 72 16.26 -13.89 27.80
CA GLY A 72 17.02 -14.39 28.95
C GLY A 72 16.19 -15.10 30.03
N ASN A 73 16.88 -15.77 30.95
CA ASN A 73 16.45 -16.88 31.82
C ASN A 73 15.23 -16.68 32.77
N ASN A 74 14.46 -15.60 32.65
CA ASN A 74 13.27 -15.34 33.49
C ASN A 74 11.99 -16.03 32.98
N LEU A 75 12.10 -17.28 32.53
CA LEU A 75 10.99 -18.03 31.91
C LEU A 75 10.82 -19.41 32.54
N GLU A 76 10.91 -19.46 33.87
CA GLU A 76 10.61 -20.65 34.67
C GLU A 76 9.10 -20.93 34.59
N GLY A 77 8.71 -22.02 33.90
CA GLY A 77 7.35 -22.59 33.98
C GLY A 77 6.60 -22.80 32.66
N GLU A 78 7.02 -22.20 31.55
CA GLU A 78 6.29 -22.30 30.28
C GLU A 78 6.74 -23.45 29.36
N THR A 79 5.79 -24.24 28.86
CA THR A 79 6.03 -25.37 27.94
C THR A 79 6.58 -24.88 26.60
N PHE A 80 7.45 -25.66 25.94
CA PHE A 80 8.10 -25.28 24.67
C PHE A 80 7.10 -24.86 23.55
N ARG A 81 5.88 -25.39 23.61
CA ARG A 81 4.77 -25.10 22.68
C ARG A 81 4.13 -23.73 22.94
N SER A 82 3.96 -23.32 24.20
CA SER A 82 3.45 -21.99 24.55
C SER A 82 4.47 -20.91 24.19
N ARG A 83 5.78 -21.17 24.40
CA ARG A 83 6.86 -20.28 23.96
C ARG A 83 6.81 -19.98 22.47
N ARG A 84 6.68 -21.01 21.61
CA ARG A 84 6.58 -20.81 20.16
C ARG A 84 5.31 -20.05 19.79
N ALA A 85 4.16 -20.42 20.37
CA ALA A 85 2.90 -19.73 20.09
C ALA A 85 2.92 -18.25 20.52
N ASN A 86 3.53 -17.93 21.65
CA ASN A 86 3.65 -16.58 22.18
C ASN A 86 4.60 -15.72 21.32
N LEU A 87 5.77 -16.26 20.94
CA LEU A 87 6.68 -15.61 19.98
C LEU A 87 6.03 -15.40 18.61
N TYR A 88 5.28 -16.40 18.12
CA TYR A 88 4.54 -16.26 16.88
C TYR A 88 3.44 -15.20 16.99
N LEU A 89 2.68 -15.12 18.08
CA LEU A 89 1.67 -14.07 18.25
C LEU A 89 2.31 -12.67 18.31
N HIS A 90 3.39 -12.50 19.08
CA HIS A 90 4.10 -11.22 19.19
C HIS A 90 4.83 -10.78 17.92
N LEU A 91 5.18 -11.69 17.00
CA LEU A 91 5.74 -11.30 15.70
C LEU A 91 4.69 -11.22 14.58
N LEU A 92 3.72 -12.13 14.57
CA LEU A 92 2.82 -12.32 13.42
C LEU A 92 1.67 -11.30 13.47
N VAL A 93 1.12 -11.00 14.65
CA VAL A 93 0.05 -9.99 14.79
C VAL A 93 0.50 -8.58 14.36
N PRO A 94 1.65 -8.03 14.81
CA PRO A 94 2.11 -6.70 14.39
C PRO A 94 2.67 -6.66 12.96
N VAL A 95 2.86 -7.81 12.29
CA VAL A 95 3.29 -7.83 10.89
C VAL A 95 2.09 -7.86 9.94
N PHE A 96 1.11 -8.73 10.19
CA PHE A 96 0.04 -8.96 9.22
C PHE A 96 -1.06 -7.91 9.26
N ILE A 97 -1.45 -7.43 10.45
CA ILE A 97 -2.51 -6.42 10.58
C ILE A 97 -2.09 -5.10 9.89
N PRO A 98 -0.88 -4.56 10.12
CA PRO A 98 -0.49 -3.28 9.54
C PRO A 98 -0.29 -3.33 8.02
N VAL A 99 0.07 -4.49 7.47
CA VAL A 99 0.18 -4.69 6.02
C VAL A 99 -1.14 -4.39 5.31
N ILE A 100 -2.28 -4.80 5.86
CA ILE A 100 -3.60 -4.50 5.30
C ILE A 100 -3.83 -2.98 5.23
N PHE A 101 -3.43 -2.24 6.26
CA PHE A 101 -3.57 -0.79 6.29
C PHE A 101 -2.57 -0.07 5.36
N ILE A 102 -1.31 -0.53 5.32
CA ILE A 102 -0.25 0.00 4.44
C ILE A 102 -0.67 -0.11 2.97
N PHE A 103 -1.37 -1.16 2.58
CA PHE A 103 -1.88 -1.28 1.21
C PHE A 103 -3.26 -0.65 1.02
N GLY A 104 -4.18 -0.83 1.96
CA GLY A 104 -5.58 -0.39 1.83
C GLY A 104 -5.75 1.13 1.83
N ILE A 105 -5.14 1.83 2.80
CA ILE A 105 -5.34 3.28 2.95
C ILE A 105 -4.78 4.06 1.75
N PRO A 106 -3.54 3.82 1.27
CA PRO A 106 -3.02 4.51 0.10
C PRO A 106 -3.81 4.23 -1.18
N LEU A 107 -4.37 3.01 -1.32
CA LEU A 107 -5.26 2.69 -2.44
C LEU A 107 -6.55 3.52 -2.42
N LEU A 108 -7.18 3.66 -1.26
CA LEU A 108 -8.38 4.50 -1.09
C LEU A 108 -8.08 5.97 -1.41
N ILE A 109 -7.00 6.51 -0.85
CA ILE A 109 -6.58 7.90 -1.08
C ILE A 109 -6.27 8.12 -2.58
N ARG A 110 -5.55 7.20 -3.21
CA ARG A 110 -5.28 7.25 -4.66
C ARG A 110 -6.58 7.28 -5.47
N ASN A 111 -7.52 6.39 -5.17
CA ASN A 111 -8.79 6.31 -5.89
C ASN A 111 -9.63 7.59 -5.70
N TYR A 112 -9.63 8.16 -4.50
CA TYR A 112 -10.27 9.46 -4.22
C TYR A 112 -9.63 10.59 -5.04
N ILE A 113 -8.30 10.68 -5.07
CA ILE A 113 -7.58 11.69 -5.85
C ILE A 113 -7.83 11.54 -7.35
N ILE A 114 -7.82 10.30 -7.86
CA ILE A 114 -8.18 10.01 -9.25
C ILE A 114 -9.58 10.57 -9.55
N LYS A 115 -10.57 10.23 -8.72
CA LYS A 115 -11.94 10.73 -8.91
C LYS A 115 -11.97 12.26 -8.91
N ARG A 116 -11.28 12.91 -7.98
CA ARG A 116 -11.20 14.38 -7.91
C ARG A 116 -10.53 15.01 -9.13
N ILE A 117 -9.48 14.41 -9.68
CA ILE A 117 -8.83 14.89 -10.90
C ILE A 117 -9.77 14.71 -12.10
N VAL A 118 -10.41 13.54 -12.22
CA VAL A 118 -11.33 13.26 -13.32
C VAL A 118 -12.54 14.18 -13.29
N ASP A 119 -13.18 14.37 -12.13
CA ASP A 119 -14.36 15.25 -12.03
C ASP A 119 -14.00 16.73 -12.35
N LYS A 120 -12.72 17.12 -12.21
CA LYS A 120 -12.24 18.46 -12.56
C LYS A 120 -11.88 18.61 -14.05
N GLU A 121 -11.25 17.58 -14.65
CA GLU A 121 -10.77 17.62 -16.03
C GLU A 121 -11.84 17.13 -17.04
N PHE A 122 -12.77 16.29 -16.61
CA PHE A 122 -13.84 15.67 -17.40
C PHE A 122 -15.17 15.73 -16.61
N PRO A 123 -15.81 16.92 -16.51
CA PRO A 123 -17.10 17.06 -15.85
C PRO A 123 -18.17 16.20 -16.56
N LYS A 124 -19.18 15.79 -15.79
CA LYS A 124 -20.32 15.01 -16.29
C LYS A 124 -21.18 15.81 -17.25
#